data_AF-A0A0D0JVC8-F1
#
_entry.id   AF-A0A0D0JVC8-F1
#
_cell.length_a   1.000
_cell.length_b   1.000
_cell.length_c   1.000
_cell.angle_alpha   90.00
_cell.angle_beta   90.00
_cell.angle_gamma   90.00
#
_symmetry.space_group_name_H-M   'P 1'
#
loop_
_entity.id
_entity.type
_entity.pdbx_description
1 polymer ?
#
loop_
_entity_poly.entity_id
_entity_poly.type
_entity_poly.pdbx_seq_one_letter_code
_entity_poly.pdbx_strand_id
1 'polypeptide(L)'
;MRPTDHATTLPTSSIPGRAQITYEDLSNNDADLVIATGQPAALDEFRALPGISALAAVQRGDYVPLAPTDAQSIAFPSPSSLTWAVQNIVPRF
;
A
#
# COMPACT_ATOMS: atom_id res chain seq x y z
N MET A 1 16.15 12.12 -0.35
CA MET A 1 15.64 12.09 -1.74
C MET A 1 14.44 13.02 -1.80
N ARG A 2 14.22 13.78 -2.89
CA ARG A 2 13.00 14.60 -3.02
C ARG A 2 11.89 13.69 -3.58
N PRO A 3 10.68 13.67 -2.99
CA PRO A 3 9.57 12.87 -3.52
C PRO A 3 9.27 13.25 -4.97
N THR A 4 8.95 12.27 -5.82
CA THR A 4 8.51 12.53 -7.20
C THR A 4 7.17 13.26 -7.20
N ASP A 5 6.79 13.88 -8.32
CA ASP A 5 5.48 14.54 -8.43
C ASP A 5 4.32 13.54 -8.23
N HIS A 6 4.53 12.25 -8.57
CA HIS A 6 3.63 11.13 -8.30
C HIS A 6 3.54 10.73 -6.82
N ALA A 7 4.56 11.03 -6.01
CA ALA A 7 4.50 10.82 -4.56
C ALA A 7 3.72 11.94 -3.84
N THR A 8 3.50 13.08 -4.49
CA THR A 8 2.79 14.23 -3.90
C THR A 8 1.41 14.48 -4.49
N THR A 9 1.11 13.87 -5.64
CA THR A 9 -0.19 13.99 -6.33
C THR A 9 -0.60 12.64 -6.90
N LEU A 10 -1.89 12.33 -6.86
CA LEU A 10 -2.45 11.09 -7.39
C LEU A 10 -3.34 11.37 -8.62
N PRO A 11 -3.45 10.43 -9.57
CA PRO A 11 -4.41 10.53 -10.66
C PRO A 11 -5.85 10.72 -10.15
N THR A 12 -6.63 11.55 -10.84
CA THR A 12 -8.05 11.75 -10.53
C THR A 12 -8.81 10.43 -10.60
N SER A 13 -9.55 10.09 -9.55
CA SER A 13 -10.43 8.92 -9.51
C SER A 13 -11.89 9.31 -9.44
N SER A 14 -12.76 8.46 -10.00
CA SER A 14 -14.20 8.52 -9.78
C SER A 14 -14.61 8.07 -8.37
N ILE A 15 -13.71 7.42 -7.62
CA ILE A 15 -13.94 6.97 -6.24
C ILE A 15 -13.18 7.92 -5.30
N PRO A 16 -13.88 8.75 -4.49
CA PRO A 16 -13.23 9.64 -3.53
C PRO A 16 -12.28 8.90 -2.59
N GLY A 17 -11.10 9.48 -2.36
CA GLY A 17 -10.09 8.91 -1.47
C GLY A 17 -9.31 7.72 -2.05
N ARG A 18 -9.47 7.43 -3.35
CA ARG A 18 -8.67 6.44 -4.08
C ARG A 18 -8.08 7.05 -5.34
N ALA A 19 -7.05 6.43 -5.86
CA ALA A 19 -6.52 6.70 -7.19
C ALA A 19 -6.30 5.36 -7.89
N GLN A 20 -6.58 5.33 -9.19
CA GLN A 20 -6.26 4.19 -10.03
C GLN A 20 -4.96 4.49 -10.77
N ILE A 21 -3.97 3.63 -10.60
CA ILE A 21 -2.67 3.73 -11.25
C ILE A 21 -2.64 2.64 -12.32
N THR A 22 -2.25 3.01 -13.54
CA THR A 22 -2.05 2.06 -14.63
C THR A 22 -0.81 1.21 -14.36
N TYR A 23 -0.70 0.07 -15.00
CA TYR A 23 0.45 -0.80 -14.77
C TYR A 23 1.76 -0.16 -15.26
N GLU A 24 1.67 0.62 -16.34
CA GLU A 24 2.78 1.36 -16.96
C GLU A 24 3.29 2.48 -16.03
N ASP A 25 2.37 3.18 -15.35
CA ASP A 25 2.71 4.28 -14.44
C ASP A 25 3.17 3.81 -13.06
N LEU A 26 3.00 2.52 -12.74
CA LEU A 26 3.32 1.96 -11.44
C LEU A 26 4.77 2.25 -11.03
N SER A 27 5.71 2.14 -11.96
CA SER A 27 7.14 2.40 -11.73
C SER A 27 7.47 3.86 -11.37
N ASN A 28 6.59 4.81 -11.68
CA ASN A 28 6.78 6.23 -11.35
C ASN A 28 6.42 6.55 -9.90
N ASN A 29 5.83 5.60 -9.17
CA ASN A 29 5.46 5.74 -7.77
C ASN A 29 6.64 5.33 -6.90
N ASP A 30 7.45 6.32 -6.55
CA ASP A 30 8.55 6.15 -5.61
C ASP A 30 7.98 6.11 -4.19
N ALA A 31 8.09 4.95 -3.54
CA ALA A 31 7.65 4.75 -2.17
C ALA A 31 8.76 4.06 -1.37
N ASP A 32 8.92 4.49 -0.12
CA ASP A 32 9.81 3.83 0.83
C ASP A 32 9.19 2.52 1.33
N LEU A 33 7.85 2.47 1.46
CA LEU A 33 7.06 1.37 2.01
C LEU A 33 5.80 1.14 1.17
N VAL A 34 5.43 -0.12 0.92
CA VAL A 34 4.15 -0.50 0.30
C VAL A 34 3.31 -1.28 1.30
N ILE A 35 2.17 -0.72 1.69
CA ILE A 35 1.17 -1.41 2.52
C ILE A 35 0.08 -1.94 1.60
N ALA A 36 -0.10 -3.26 1.56
CA ALA A 36 -1.07 -3.91 0.68
C ALA A 36 -2.22 -4.54 1.48
N THR A 37 -3.45 -4.39 0.95
CA THR A 37 -4.67 -4.95 1.55
C THR A 37 -5.42 -5.80 0.54
N GLY A 38 -5.96 -6.94 0.98
CA GLY A 38 -6.60 -7.90 0.10
C GLY A 38 -6.78 -9.26 0.79
N GLN A 39 -7.28 -10.25 0.04
CA GLN A 39 -7.25 -11.64 0.49
C GLN A 39 -5.81 -12.15 0.47
N PRO A 40 -5.36 -12.97 1.44
CA PRO A 40 -3.97 -13.40 1.53
C PRO A 40 -3.40 -13.99 0.23
N ALA A 41 -4.11 -14.94 -0.39
CA ALA A 41 -3.69 -15.55 -1.65
C ALA A 41 -3.58 -14.52 -2.80
N ALA A 42 -4.49 -13.54 -2.85
CA ALA A 42 -4.45 -12.49 -3.86
C ALA A 42 -3.27 -11.53 -3.66
N LEU A 43 -2.82 -11.32 -2.42
CA LEU A 43 -1.65 -10.48 -2.13
C LEU A 43 -0.35 -11.17 -2.56
N ASP A 44 -0.25 -12.48 -2.38
CA ASP A 44 0.91 -13.26 -2.87
C ASP A 44 0.99 -13.22 -4.39
N GLU A 45 -0.13 -13.42 -5.08
CA GLU A 45 -0.23 -13.29 -6.54
C GLU A 45 0.10 -11.88 -7.01
N PHE A 46 -0.45 -10.86 -6.33
CA PHE A 46 -0.23 -9.45 -6.66
C PHE A 46 1.24 -9.06 -6.52
N ARG A 47 1.92 -9.51 -5.46
CA ARG A 47 3.34 -9.25 -5.24
C ARG A 47 4.22 -9.83 -6.36
N ALA A 48 3.81 -10.94 -6.95
CA ALA A 48 4.53 -11.61 -8.02
C ALA A 48 4.38 -10.95 -9.41
N LEU A 49 3.46 -9.98 -9.58
CA LEU A 49 3.29 -9.28 -10.84
C LEU A 49 4.59 -8.53 -11.22
N PRO A 50 5.05 -8.55 -12.49
CA PRO A 50 6.33 -7.96 -12.86
C PRO A 50 6.49 -6.48 -12.48
N GLY A 51 5.42 -5.69 -12.59
CA GLY A 51 5.43 -4.27 -12.25
C GLY A 51 5.50 -4.01 -10.75
N ILE A 52 4.90 -4.89 -9.94
CA ILE A 52 4.91 -4.79 -8.48
C ILE A 52 6.25 -5.28 -7.94
N SER A 53 6.73 -6.44 -8.39
CA SER A 53 8.05 -6.97 -8.02
C SER A 53 9.22 -6.10 -8.49
N ALA A 54 9.01 -5.22 -9.48
CA ALA A 54 9.98 -4.22 -9.92
C ALA A 54 10.03 -2.96 -9.03
N LEU A 55 9.06 -2.73 -8.14
CA LEU A 55 9.08 -1.58 -7.24
C LEU A 55 10.27 -1.66 -6.27
N ALA A 56 10.97 -0.55 -6.09
CA ALA A 56 12.15 -0.49 -5.23
C ALA A 56 11.85 -0.94 -3.78
N ALA A 57 10.72 -0.52 -3.21
CA ALA A 57 10.26 -0.98 -1.89
C ALA A 57 10.07 -2.50 -1.84
N VAL A 58 9.46 -3.09 -2.86
CA VAL A 58 9.21 -4.55 -2.91
C VAL A 58 10.52 -5.32 -3.00
N GLN A 59 11.49 -4.84 -3.78
CA GLN A 59 12.82 -5.44 -3.91
C GLN A 59 13.64 -5.36 -2.62
N ARG A 60 13.51 -4.27 -1.87
CA ARG A 60 14.16 -4.11 -0.55
C ARG A 60 13.52 -4.94 0.55
N GLY A 61 12.31 -5.45 0.33
CA GLY A 61 11.53 -6.18 1.34
C GLY A 61 10.54 -5.31 2.11
N ASP A 62 10.38 -4.03 1.76
CA ASP A 62 9.47 -3.05 2.35
C ASP A 62 8.04 -3.19 1.79
N TYR A 63 7.58 -4.44 1.60
CA TYR A 63 6.22 -4.78 1.21
C TYR A 63 5.50 -5.44 2.39
N VAL A 64 4.50 -4.76 2.94
CA VAL A 64 3.76 -5.16 4.14
C VAL A 64 2.34 -5.57 3.75
N PRO A 65 2.07 -6.87 3.54
CA PRO A 65 0.71 -7.35 3.37
C PRO A 65 0.00 -7.33 4.73
N LEU A 66 -1.19 -6.71 4.77
CA LEU A 66 -2.01 -6.68 5.98
C LEU A 66 -2.98 -7.87 6.00
N ALA A 67 -3.06 -8.53 7.15
CA ALA A 67 -4.12 -9.48 7.43
C ALA A 67 -5.49 -8.77 7.38
N PRO A 68 -6.59 -9.48 7.09
CA PRO A 68 -7.91 -8.86 6.94
C PRO A 68 -8.34 -7.94 8.10
N THR A 69 -8.07 -8.34 9.35
CA THR A 69 -8.37 -7.54 10.54
C THR A 69 -7.58 -6.24 10.58
N ASP A 70 -6.28 -6.28 10.25
CA ASP A 70 -5.41 -5.11 10.21
C ASP A 70 -5.86 -4.14 9.11
N ALA A 71 -6.11 -4.67 7.91
CA ALA A 71 -6.62 -3.90 6.78
C ALA A 71 -7.96 -3.22 7.11
N GLN A 72 -8.89 -3.91 7.76
CA GLN A 72 -10.17 -3.34 8.18
C GLN A 72 -9.99 -2.23 9.22
N SER A 73 -9.01 -2.34 10.12
CA SER A 73 -8.79 -1.35 11.19
C SER A 73 -8.47 0.04 10.64
N ILE A 74 -7.74 0.11 9.52
CA ILE A 74 -7.40 1.36 8.83
C ILE A 74 -8.45 1.77 7.78
N ALA A 75 -9.21 0.81 7.24
CA ALA A 75 -10.30 1.11 6.30
C ALA A 75 -11.51 1.77 6.98
N PHE A 76 -11.75 1.46 8.27
CA PHE A 76 -12.84 2.04 9.08
C PHE A 76 -12.26 2.70 10.33
N PRO A 77 -11.63 3.88 10.20
CA PRO A 77 -10.99 4.54 11.32
C PRO A 77 -12.00 4.96 12.40
N SER A 78 -11.80 4.46 13.61
CA SER A 78 -12.53 4.76 14.84
C SER A 78 -11.54 4.79 16.01
N PRO A 79 -11.88 5.34 17.19
CA PRO A 79 -10.95 5.36 18.32
C PRO A 79 -10.38 3.96 18.67
N SER A 80 -11.23 2.93 18.64
CA SER A 80 -10.81 1.56 18.91
C SER A 80 -9.97 0.97 17.78
N SER A 81 -10.35 1.20 16.52
CA SER A 81 -9.59 0.64 15.38
C SER A 81 -8.24 1.33 15.18
N LEU A 82 -8.13 2.63 15.48
CA LEU A 82 -6.86 3.34 15.46
C LEU A 82 -5.93 2.87 16.58
N THR A 83 -6.47 2.61 17.78
CA THR A 83 -5.69 2.00 18.87
C THR A 83 -5.13 0.63 18.43
N TRP A 84 -5.96 -0.19 17.79
CA TRP A 84 -5.52 -1.46 17.21
C TRP A 84 -4.41 -1.26 16.17
N ALA A 85 -4.62 -0.37 15.20
CA ALA A 85 -3.67 -0.13 14.12
C ALA A 85 -2.30 0.34 14.64
N VAL A 86 -2.28 1.26 15.60
CA VAL A 86 -1.05 1.73 16.25
C VAL A 86 -0.32 0.60 16.98
N GLN A 87 -1.04 -0.32 17.61
CA GLN A 87 -0.44 -1.43 18.36
C GLN A 87 0.01 -2.59 17.47
N ASN A 88 -0.65 -2.84 16.33
CA ASN A 88 -0.48 -4.08 15.55
C ASN A 88 0.13 -3.87 14.17
N ILE A 89 -0.04 -2.69 13.55
CA ILE A 89 0.48 -2.39 12.21
C ILE A 89 1.78 -1.59 12.31
N VAL A 90 1.77 -0.48 13.06
CA VAL A 90 2.94 0.43 13.15
C VAL A 90 4.24 -0.27 13.55
N PRO A 91 4.28 -1.20 14.52
CA PRO A 91 5.54 -1.83 14.93
C PRO A 91 6.20 -2.74 13.87
N ARG A 92 5.56 -2.94 12.72
CA ARG A 92 6.11 -3.75 11.61
C ARG A 92 7.08 -2.97 10.74
N PHE A 93 7.22 -1.66 10.95
CA PHE A 93 8.11 -0.76 10.21
C PHE A 93 8.75 0.29 11.11
#